data_AF-X1P563-F1
#
_entry.id   AF-X1P563-F1
#
_cell.length_a   1.000
_cell.length_b   1.000
_cell.length_c   1.000
_cell.angle_alpha   90.00
_cell.angle_beta   90.00
_cell.angle_gamma   90.00
#
_symmetry.space_group_name_H-M   'P 1'
#
loop_
_entity.id
_entity.type
_entity.pdbx_description
1 polymer ?
#
loop_
_entity_poly.entity_id
_entity_poly.type
_entity_poly.pdbx_seq_one_letter_code
_entity_poly.pdbx_strand_id
1 'polypeptide(L)'
;MLSKSSRSFPQSKGEIIGTARSHELSNFDGAKDHPVYVAFNNKIHDVSKSSFWKDGKHFGKHSAGTDLTGMLDQAPHGEEKL
;
A
#
# COMPACT_ATOMS: atom_id res chain seq x y z
N MET A 1 -40.16 7.21 6.68
CA MET A 1 -39.76 6.35 5.55
C MET A 1 -38.24 6.22 5.59
N LEU A 2 -37.74 4.99 5.53
CA LEU A 2 -36.34 4.60 5.80
C LEU A 2 -35.41 4.86 4.60
N SER A 3 -34.12 5.04 4.93
CA SER A 3 -32.94 4.64 4.13
C SER A 3 -32.52 5.60 2.99
N LYS A 4 -31.27 6.02 2.83
CA LYS A 4 -29.99 5.35 3.13
C LYS A 4 -28.95 6.38 3.58
N SER A 5 -28.35 6.17 4.75
CA SER A 5 -27.07 6.80 5.10
C SER A 5 -25.97 5.99 4.44
N SER A 6 -25.50 6.44 3.29
CA SER A 6 -24.24 5.98 2.71
C SER A 6 -23.11 6.66 3.48
N ARG A 7 -22.60 6.00 4.52
CA ARG A 7 -21.34 6.37 5.16
C ARG A 7 -20.25 6.32 4.09
N SER A 8 -19.75 7.48 3.72
CA SER A 8 -18.50 7.59 2.98
C SER A 8 -17.38 7.19 3.95
N PHE A 9 -16.78 6.03 3.69
CA PHE A 9 -15.56 5.62 4.37
C PHE A 9 -14.42 6.47 3.79
N PRO A 10 -13.63 7.21 4.59
CA PRO A 10 -12.42 7.82 4.07
C PRO A 10 -11.45 6.68 3.72
N GLN A 11 -11.34 6.38 2.44
CA GLN A 11 -10.33 5.46 1.91
C GLN A 11 -8.98 6.14 2.09
N SER A 12 -8.10 5.54 2.91
CA SER A 12 -6.74 6.01 3.16
C SER A 12 -5.96 6.09 1.85
N LYS A 13 -5.50 7.29 1.50
CA LYS A 13 -4.64 7.51 0.34
C LYS A 13 -3.22 7.14 0.72
N GLY A 14 -2.58 6.26 -0.05
CA GLY A 14 -1.14 6.08 0.04
C GLY A 14 -0.45 7.42 -0.25
N GLU A 15 0.42 7.87 0.64
CA GLU A 15 1.13 9.14 0.48
C GLU A 15 2.41 8.90 -0.32
N ILE A 16 2.69 9.72 -1.33
CA ILE A 16 3.95 9.63 -2.08
C ILE A 16 5.04 10.34 -1.28
N ILE A 17 6.01 9.58 -0.77
CA ILE A 17 7.06 10.11 0.13
C ILE A 17 8.42 10.29 -0.55
N GLY A 18 8.57 9.87 -1.81
CA GLY A 18 9.81 10.04 -2.58
C GLY A 18 10.00 9.01 -3.69
N THR A 19 11.25 8.87 -4.14
CA THR A 19 11.71 7.89 -5.13
C THR A 19 12.82 7.05 -4.50
N ALA A 20 12.72 5.72 -4.47
CA ALA A 20 13.77 4.86 -3.88
C ALA A 20 14.41 3.90 -4.88
N ARG A 21 15.61 3.44 -4.53
CA ARG A 21 16.26 2.30 -5.18
C ARG A 21 15.77 1.01 -4.52
N SER A 22 15.55 -0.06 -5.30
CA SER A 22 14.89 -1.29 -4.80
C SER A 22 15.54 -1.92 -3.57
N HIS A 23 16.84 -1.72 -3.35
CA HIS A 23 17.58 -2.26 -2.20
C HIS A 23 17.37 -1.49 -0.88
N GLU A 24 16.80 -0.29 -0.91
CA GLU A 24 16.43 0.45 0.30
C GLU A 24 15.03 0.03 0.81
N LEU A 25 14.23 -0.58 -0.08
CA LEU A 25 12.83 -0.92 0.22
C LEU A 25 12.68 -1.98 1.31
N SER A 26 13.60 -2.94 1.40
CA SER A 26 13.49 -4.05 2.36
C SER A 26 13.43 -3.60 3.83
N ASN A 27 13.82 -2.36 4.14
CA ASN A 27 13.72 -1.79 5.48
C ASN A 27 12.34 -1.18 5.78
N PHE A 28 11.40 -1.23 4.84
CA PHE A 28 10.05 -0.68 4.94
C PHE A 28 8.98 -1.77 4.85
N ASP A 29 9.22 -2.91 5.49
CA ASP A 29 8.39 -4.11 5.43
C ASP A 29 7.34 -4.20 6.55
N GLY A 30 7.30 -3.24 7.47
CA GLY A 30 6.43 -3.29 8.64
C GLY A 30 6.93 -4.18 9.78
N ALA A 31 8.07 -4.87 9.64
CA ALA A 31 8.61 -5.70 10.70
C ALA A 31 9.28 -4.84 11.77
N LYS A 32 9.17 -5.22 13.05
CA LYS A 32 9.84 -4.52 14.17
C LYS A 32 9.58 -3.00 14.17
N ASP A 33 8.34 -2.61 13.91
CA ASP A 33 7.90 -1.21 13.83
C ASP A 33 8.53 -0.39 12.69
N HIS A 34 9.11 -1.06 11.70
CA HIS A 34 9.51 -0.41 10.45
C HIS A 34 8.30 0.22 9.75
N PRO A 35 8.50 1.28 8.95
CA PRO A 35 7.44 1.81 8.11
C PRO A 35 6.93 0.75 7.13
N VAL A 36 5.70 0.89 6.64
CA VAL A 36 5.12 -0.03 5.65
C VAL A 36 5.02 0.68 4.31
N TYR A 37 6.04 0.53 3.46
CA TYR A 37 6.11 1.22 2.16
C TYR A 37 6.18 0.24 1.00
N VAL A 38 5.70 0.67 -0.17
CA VAL A 38 5.80 -0.09 -1.42
C VAL A 38 6.29 0.83 -2.53
N ALA A 39 7.03 0.27 -3.50
CA ALA A 39 7.34 0.99 -4.73
C ALA A 39 6.34 0.64 -5.83
N PHE A 40 5.91 1.65 -6.58
CA PHE A 40 5.12 1.51 -7.79
C PHE A 40 5.47 2.66 -8.73
N ASN A 41 5.81 2.34 -9.99
CA ASN A 41 6.14 3.35 -11.01
C ASN A 41 7.19 4.37 -10.54
N ASN A 42 8.29 3.88 -9.97
CA ASN A 42 9.40 4.68 -9.40
C ASN A 42 9.01 5.61 -8.23
N LYS A 43 7.82 5.44 -7.64
CA LYS A 43 7.34 6.21 -6.48
C LYS A 43 7.22 5.31 -5.27
N ILE A 44 7.48 5.88 -4.09
CA ILE A 44 7.28 5.21 -2.81
C ILE A 44 5.95 5.64 -2.23
N HIS A 45 5.09 4.66 -2.00
CA HIS A 45 3.78 4.85 -1.38
C HIS A 45 3.84 4.42 0.07
N ASP A 46 3.43 5.31 0.98
CA ASP A 46 3.17 4.97 2.38
C ASP A 46 1.82 4.28 2.51
N VAL A 47 1.86 2.98 2.82
CA VAL A 47 0.66 2.14 2.94
C VAL A 47 0.36 1.78 4.39
N SER A 48 1.05 2.40 5.34
CA SER A 48 0.95 2.12 6.78
C SER A 48 -0.44 2.37 7.36
N LYS A 49 -1.25 3.22 6.71
CA LYS A 49 -2.64 3.52 7.09
C LYS A 49 -3.68 2.71 6.30
N SER A 50 -3.24 1.88 5.35
CA SER A 50 -4.12 1.08 4.50
C SER A 50 -4.58 -0.18 5.23
N SER A 51 -5.90 -0.38 5.34
CA SER A 51 -6.47 -1.60 5.91
C SER A 51 -6.20 -2.85 5.05
N PHE A 52 -5.73 -2.66 3.81
CA PHE A 52 -5.32 -3.74 2.92
C PHE A 52 -3.90 -4.26 3.20
N TRP A 53 -3.10 -3.52 3.97
CA TRP A 53 -1.68 -3.81 4.24
C TRP A 53 -1.40 -4.12 5.71
N LYS A 54 -2.17 -5.05 6.26
CA LYS A 54 -2.04 -5.44 7.66
C LYS A 54 -0.67 -6.10 7.89
N ASP A 55 0.05 -5.62 8.90
CA ASP A 55 1.38 -6.12 9.29
C ASP A 55 2.36 -6.18 8.10
N GLY A 56 2.24 -5.21 7.18
CA GLY A 56 3.06 -5.14 5.95
C GLY A 56 2.75 -6.21 4.91
N LYS A 57 1.59 -6.85 4.98
CA LYS A 57 1.14 -7.87 4.02
C LYS A 57 -0.15 -7.47 3.35
N HIS A 58 -0.15 -7.53 2.02
CA HIS A 58 -1.35 -7.41 1.20
C HIS A 58 -1.96 -8.78 0.95
N PHE A 59 -2.99 -9.12 1.72
CA PHE A 59 -3.71 -10.42 1.66
C PHE A 59 -2.80 -11.66 1.64
N GLY A 60 -1.62 -11.57 2.30
CA GLY A 60 -0.64 -12.66 2.35
C GLY A 60 0.08 -12.98 1.03
N LYS A 61 -0.21 -12.25 -0.06
CA LYS A 61 0.38 -12.48 -1.39
C LYS A 61 1.55 -11.55 -1.68
N HIS A 62 1.43 -10.28 -1.26
CA HIS A 62 2.47 -9.28 -1.48
C HIS A 62 2.95 -8.73 -0.14
N SER A 63 4.21 -8.33 -0.11
CA SER A 63 4.87 -7.80 1.08
C SER A 63 5.27 -6.35 0.85
N ALA A 64 5.17 -5.55 1.90
CA ALA A 64 5.77 -4.23 1.92
C ALA A 64 7.29 -4.37 1.81
N GLY A 65 7.95 -3.26 1.51
CA GLY A 65 9.36 -3.21 1.19
C GLY A 65 9.72 -3.88 -0.14
N THR A 66 8.78 -3.91 -1.08
CA THR A 66 9.01 -4.45 -2.43
C THR A 66 8.50 -3.50 -3.51
N ASP A 67 9.02 -3.67 -4.72
CA ASP A 67 8.51 -3.02 -5.92
C ASP A 67 7.40 -3.87 -6.53
N LEU A 68 6.22 -3.29 -6.61
CA LEU A 68 5.01 -3.92 -7.14
C LEU A 68 4.69 -3.48 -8.56
N THR A 69 5.55 -2.71 -9.24
CA THR A 69 5.30 -2.18 -10.59
C THR A 69 4.80 -3.26 -11.55
N GLY A 70 5.51 -4.39 -11.66
CA GLY A 70 5.06 -5.50 -12.52
C GLY A 70 3.90 -6.35 -11.96
N MET A 71 3.57 -6.20 -10.67
CA MET A 71 2.52 -6.96 -10.00
C MET A 71 1.18 -6.24 -10.04
N LEU A 72 1.18 -4.91 -9.90
CA LEU A 72 -0.03 -4.10 -9.87
C LEU A 72 -0.72 -4.08 -11.24
N ASP A 73 0.04 -4.17 -12.33
CA ASP A 73 -0.49 -4.31 -13.70
C ASP A 73 -1.35 -5.58 -13.88
N GLN A 74 -1.17 -6.59 -13.02
CA GLN A 74 -1.93 -7.84 -13.03
C GLN A 74 -3.03 -7.87 -11.95
N ALA A 75 -3.16 -6.81 -11.14
CA ALA A 75 -4.13 -6.74 -10.06
C ALA A 75 -5.53 -6.38 -10.58
N PRO A 76 -6.61 -6.81 -9.91
CA PRO A 76 -7.98 -6.42 -10.26
C PRO A 76 -8.33 -4.97 -9.85
N HIS A 77 -7.34 -4.18 -9.44
CA HIS A 77 -7.48 -2.84 -8.88
C HIS A 77 -6.22 -2.02 -9.18
N GLY A 78 -6.29 -0.69 -9.04
CA GLY A 78 -5.16 0.21 -9.25
C GLY A 78 -4.43 0.60 -7.98
N GLU A 79 -3.70 1.72 -8.08
CA GLU A 79 -2.98 2.40 -7.00
C GLU A 79 -3.86 2.69 -5.76
N GLU A 80 -5.18 2.79 -5.91
CA GLU A 80 -6.11 3.11 -4.82
C GLU A 80 -6.27 2.01 -3.76
N LYS A 81 -5.68 0.84 -4.00
CA LYS A 81 -5.62 -0.32 -3.09
C LYS A 81 -4.21 -0.70 -2.68
N LEU A 82 -3.22 0.09 -3.09
CA LEU A 82 -1.99 0.17 -2.32
C LEU A 82 -2.31 0.63 -0.89
#